data_AF-A0A348S4M0-F1
#
_entry.id   AF-A0A348S4M0-F1
#
_cell.length_a   1.000
_cell.length_b   1.000
_cell.length_c   1.000
_cell.angle_alpha   90.00
_cell.angle_beta   90.00
_cell.angle_gamma   90.00
#
_symmetry.space_group_name_H-M   'P 1'
#
loop_
_entity.id
_entity.type
_entity.pdbx_description
1 polymer ?
#
loop_
_entity_poly.entity_id
_entity_poly.type
_entity_poly.pdbx_seq_one_letter_code
_entity_poly.pdbx_strand_id
1 'polypeptide(L)'
;RMGGKPVEITKTEWKPRRSVYGYIERQNLPNFFRTFDFASPDSSSPGRFRTSVPQQALYLMNSPFMKKLVGDMPLNLTLEPTGATAQEKAIHKVYHAFFQRNPTRSEVEMGMDFFGSNEVSGKPAIIWEQYVQTLLMSNELIFID
;
A
#
# COMPACT_ATOMS: atom_id res chain seq x y z
N ARG A 1 -1.70 -20.77 -11.71
CA ARG A 1 -2.66 -21.26 -12.74
C ARG A 1 -3.77 -20.21 -12.88
N MET A 2 -4.09 -19.80 -14.11
CA MET A 2 -5.29 -18.99 -14.39
C MET A 2 -6.52 -19.89 -14.39
N GLY A 3 -7.66 -19.38 -13.92
CA GLY A 3 -8.90 -20.16 -13.72
C GLY A 3 -8.99 -20.88 -12.38
N GLY A 4 -10.16 -21.47 -12.10
CA GLY A 4 -10.47 -22.19 -10.85
C GLY A 4 -11.67 -21.60 -10.11
N LYS A 5 -12.06 -22.24 -9.00
CA LYS A 5 -13.15 -21.75 -8.15
C LYS A 5 -12.83 -20.32 -7.65
N PRO A 6 -13.84 -19.44 -7.54
CA PRO A 6 -13.63 -18.13 -6.93
C PRO A 6 -13.17 -18.33 -5.48
N VAL A 7 -12.30 -17.43 -5.02
CA VAL A 7 -11.78 -17.45 -3.65
C VAL A 7 -12.24 -16.22 -2.91
N GLU A 8 -12.39 -16.35 -1.60
CA GLU A 8 -12.72 -15.23 -0.74
C GLU A 8 -11.46 -14.38 -0.48
N ILE A 9 -11.37 -13.23 -1.16
CA ILE A 9 -10.15 -12.40 -1.16
C ILE A 9 -10.01 -11.51 0.09
N THR A 10 -11.07 -11.42 0.89
CA THR A 10 -11.13 -10.55 2.08
C THR A 10 -10.73 -11.25 3.38
N LYS A 11 -10.55 -12.59 3.36
CA LYS A 11 -10.11 -13.37 4.52
C LYS A 11 -8.59 -13.52 4.58
N THR A 12 -8.09 -13.83 5.78
CA THR A 12 -6.66 -14.09 6.04
C THR A 12 -6.15 -15.30 5.23
N GLU A 13 -4.83 -15.35 5.05
CA GLU A 13 -4.13 -16.08 3.97
C GLU A 13 -4.20 -15.43 2.58
N TRP A 14 -4.00 -14.11 2.52
CA TRP A 14 -3.83 -13.41 1.24
C TRP A 14 -2.74 -14.08 0.41
N LYS A 15 -3.11 -14.49 -0.82
CA LYS A 15 -2.19 -15.12 -1.75
C LYS A 15 -1.53 -14.03 -2.60
N PRO A 16 -0.20 -14.04 -2.80
CA PRO A 16 0.54 -13.04 -3.59
C PRO A 16 0.33 -13.28 -5.09
N ARG A 17 -0.93 -13.21 -5.54
CA ARG A 17 -1.33 -13.39 -6.93
C ARG A 17 -2.29 -12.30 -7.34
N ARG A 18 -2.15 -11.80 -8.56
CA ARG A 18 -3.18 -10.97 -9.19
C ARG A 18 -4.45 -11.81 -9.28
N SER A 19 -5.49 -11.41 -8.56
CA SER A 19 -6.74 -12.15 -8.50
C SER A 19 -7.67 -11.63 -9.59
N VAL A 20 -8.03 -12.50 -10.53
CA VAL A 20 -9.01 -12.19 -11.60
C VAL A 20 -10.44 -12.53 -11.17
N TYR A 21 -10.60 -13.47 -10.22
CA TYR A 21 -11.90 -13.95 -9.74
C TYR A 21 -11.96 -13.88 -8.21
N GLY A 22 -12.88 -13.08 -7.69
CA GLY A 22 -13.20 -13.00 -6.26
C GLY A 22 -14.59 -13.53 -5.97
N TYR A 23 -14.76 -14.20 -4.83
CA TYR A 23 -16.06 -14.59 -4.30
C TYR A 23 -16.67 -13.43 -3.49
N ILE A 24 -17.95 -13.14 -3.71
CA ILE A 24 -18.75 -12.25 -2.88
C ILE A 24 -20.06 -12.94 -2.50
N GLU A 25 -20.49 -12.75 -1.26
CA GLU A 25 -21.84 -13.10 -0.82
C GLU A 25 -22.71 -11.85 -0.96
N ARG A 26 -23.71 -11.88 -1.86
CA ARG A 26 -24.49 -10.67 -2.19
C ARG A 26 -25.26 -10.10 -1.00
N GLN A 27 -25.79 -10.98 -0.15
CA GLN A 27 -26.55 -10.61 1.05
C GLN A 27 -25.67 -10.10 2.19
N ASN A 28 -24.37 -10.42 2.17
CA ASN A 28 -23.43 -10.08 3.23
C ASN A 28 -22.10 -9.62 2.63
N LEU A 29 -22.16 -8.49 1.91
CA LEU A 29 -20.96 -7.93 1.30
C LEU A 29 -19.94 -7.58 2.39
N PRO A 30 -18.66 -7.99 2.29
CA PRO A 30 -17.63 -7.59 3.25
C PRO A 30 -17.47 -6.06 3.35
N ASN A 31 -17.16 -5.55 4.56
CA ASN A 31 -16.93 -4.12 4.80
C ASN A 31 -15.85 -3.53 3.89
N PHE A 32 -14.82 -4.31 3.55
CA PHE A 32 -13.78 -3.91 2.60
C PHE A 32 -14.37 -3.37 1.30
N PHE A 33 -15.28 -4.10 0.67
CA PHE A 33 -15.88 -3.69 -0.60
C PHE A 33 -16.74 -2.43 -0.45
N ARG A 34 -17.46 -2.28 0.67
CA ARG A 34 -18.23 -1.06 0.95
C ARG A 34 -17.33 0.17 1.09
N THR A 35 -16.21 0.06 1.82
CA THR A 35 -15.27 1.16 2.02
C THR A 35 -14.66 1.66 0.72
N PHE A 36 -14.48 0.79 -0.28
CA PHE A 36 -13.91 1.12 -1.59
C PHE A 36 -14.97 1.26 -2.69
N ASP A 37 -16.19 1.65 -2.34
CA ASP A 37 -17.32 1.95 -3.25
C ASP A 37 -17.59 0.84 -4.28
N PHE A 38 -17.52 -0.41 -3.83
CA PHE A 38 -17.93 -1.54 -4.65
C PHE A 38 -19.41 -1.39 -5.02
N ALA A 39 -19.71 -1.53 -6.31
CA ALA A 39 -21.08 -1.46 -6.81
C ALA A 39 -21.96 -2.50 -6.13
N SER A 40 -23.20 -2.13 -5.82
CA SER A 40 -24.16 -3.08 -5.26
C SER A 40 -24.31 -4.27 -6.22
N PRO A 41 -24.18 -5.52 -5.73
CA PRO A 41 -24.31 -6.71 -6.57
C PRO A 41 -25.75 -6.98 -7.04
N ASP A 42 -26.73 -6.25 -6.51
CA ASP A 42 -28.16 -6.43 -6.79
C ASP A 42 -28.73 -5.36 -7.74
N SER A 43 -27.93 -4.37 -8.16
CA SER A 43 -28.36 -3.30 -9.05
C SER A 43 -27.30 -2.97 -10.10
N SER A 44 -27.72 -2.58 -11.31
CA SER A 44 -26.79 -2.06 -12.31
C SER A 44 -26.17 -0.74 -11.84
N SER A 45 -24.84 -0.61 -11.91
CA SER A 45 -24.13 0.65 -11.68
C SER A 45 -23.71 1.25 -13.03
N PRO A 46 -24.27 2.39 -13.46
CA PRO A 46 -23.99 2.97 -14.78
C PRO A 46 -22.59 3.58 -14.89
N GLY A 47 -21.87 3.72 -13.76
CA GLY A 47 -20.50 4.20 -13.72
C GLY A 47 -19.88 4.03 -12.34
N ARG A 48 -18.58 4.36 -12.22
CA ARG A 48 -17.87 4.39 -10.95
C ARG A 48 -17.85 5.82 -10.43
N PHE A 49 -18.45 6.05 -9.26
CA PHE A 49 -18.34 7.35 -8.60
C PHE A 49 -16.90 7.54 -8.12
N ARG A 50 -16.30 8.70 -8.42
CA ARG A 50 -15.02 9.10 -7.83
C ARG A 50 -15.31 9.70 -6.47
N THR A 51 -14.79 9.06 -5.42
CA THR A 51 -14.86 9.59 -4.07
C THR A 51 -13.44 9.66 -3.52
N SER A 52 -13.16 10.67 -2.70
CA SER A 52 -11.92 10.78 -1.92
C SER A 52 -12.29 10.72 -0.44
N VAL A 53 -12.92 9.62 -0.02
CA VAL A 53 -13.46 9.52 1.35
C VAL A 53 -12.31 9.24 2.33
N PRO A 54 -12.18 10.00 3.43
CA PRO A 54 -11.14 9.78 4.45
C PRO A 54 -11.10 8.36 5.02
N GLN A 55 -12.23 7.65 4.99
CA GLN A 55 -12.35 6.27 5.48
C GLN A 55 -11.46 5.28 4.71
N GLN A 56 -11.21 5.51 3.42
CA GLN A 56 -10.34 4.65 2.61
C GLN A 56 -8.88 4.78 3.06
N ALA A 57 -8.41 6.01 3.32
CA ALA A 57 -7.08 6.27 3.84
C ALA A 57 -6.90 5.66 5.25
N LEU A 58 -7.89 5.86 6.13
CA LEU A 58 -7.85 5.29 7.49
C LEU A 58 -7.84 3.75 7.48
N TYR A 59 -8.57 3.14 6.53
CA TYR A 59 -8.52 1.70 6.34
C TYR A 59 -7.11 1.25 5.97
N LEU A 60 -6.47 1.89 4.99
CA LEU A 60 -5.10 1.54 4.58
C LEU A 60 -4.07 1.72 5.72
N MET A 61 -4.25 2.73 6.57
CA MET A 61 -3.36 2.98 7.72
C MET A 61 -3.38 1.83 8.74
N ASN A 62 -4.58 1.30 9.01
CA ASN A 62 -4.79 0.32 10.07
C ASN A 62 -4.90 -1.13 9.57
N SER A 63 -4.98 -1.33 8.26
CA SER A 63 -5.30 -2.62 7.67
C SER A 63 -4.19 -3.66 7.91
N PRO A 64 -4.53 -4.84 8.50
CA PRO A 64 -3.61 -5.96 8.59
C PRO A 64 -3.11 -6.45 7.23
N PHE A 65 -3.93 -6.29 6.18
CA PHE A 65 -3.53 -6.59 4.80
C PHE A 65 -2.37 -5.69 4.36
N MET A 66 -2.47 -4.38 4.61
CA MET A 66 -1.40 -3.45 4.25
C MET A 66 -0.10 -3.74 4.98
N LYS A 67 -0.17 -3.99 6.29
CA LYS A 67 1.01 -4.36 7.10
C LYS A 67 1.69 -5.62 6.57
N LYS A 68 0.90 -6.65 6.24
CA LYS A 68 1.43 -7.89 5.67
C LYS A 68 2.01 -7.67 4.27
N LEU A 69 1.36 -6.88 3.42
CA LEU A 69 1.86 -6.56 2.07
C LEU A 69 3.23 -5.88 2.14
N VAL A 70 3.40 -4.93 3.06
CA VAL A 70 4.65 -4.20 3.26
C VAL A 70 5.74 -5.11 3.82
N GLY A 71 5.43 -5.92 4.84
CA GLY A 71 6.40 -6.86 5.42
C GLY A 71 6.82 -7.99 4.47
N ASP A 72 5.93 -8.44 3.59
CA ASP A 72 6.23 -9.44 2.56
C ASP A 72 6.90 -8.81 1.31
N MET A 73 7.03 -7.47 1.25
CA MET A 73 7.56 -6.81 0.08
C MET A 73 9.06 -7.10 -0.04
N PRO A 74 9.54 -7.65 -1.17
CA PRO A 74 10.95 -7.89 -1.39
C PRO A 74 11.62 -6.56 -1.75
N LEU A 75 11.60 -5.62 -0.82
CA LEU A 75 12.52 -4.51 -0.86
C LEU A 75 13.90 -5.11 -0.64
N ASN A 76 14.58 -5.46 -1.74
CA ASN A 76 16.04 -5.68 -1.79
C ASN A 76 16.83 -4.39 -1.48
N LEU A 77 16.19 -3.43 -0.80
CA LEU A 77 16.89 -2.41 -0.10
C LEU A 77 17.60 -3.12 1.02
N THR A 78 18.92 -3.06 0.99
CA THR A 78 19.74 -3.26 2.17
C THR A 78 19.12 -2.36 3.24
N LEU A 79 18.28 -2.92 4.12
CA LEU A 79 17.42 -2.19 5.08
C LEU A 79 18.22 -1.53 6.20
N GLU A 80 19.54 -1.50 6.04
CA GLU A 80 20.51 -0.89 6.94
C GLU A 80 21.52 -0.08 6.12
N PRO A 81 21.06 0.95 5.37
CA PRO A 81 21.99 1.91 4.80
C PRO A 81 22.79 2.57 5.93
N THR A 82 24.12 2.47 5.85
CA THR A 82 25.00 3.06 6.86
C THR A 82 25.36 4.48 6.45
N GLY A 83 24.76 5.48 7.11
CA GLY A 83 25.03 6.90 6.91
C GLY A 83 24.13 7.60 5.88
N ALA A 84 24.16 8.93 5.91
CA ALA A 84 23.22 9.78 5.18
C ALA A 84 23.20 9.54 3.66
N THR A 85 24.36 9.39 3.03
CA THR A 85 24.45 9.14 1.58
C THR A 85 23.87 7.78 1.18
N ALA A 86 23.99 6.76 2.02
CA ALA A 86 23.39 5.46 1.77
C ALA A 86 21.86 5.52 1.93
N GLN A 87 21.38 6.27 2.92
CA GLN A 87 19.96 6.49 3.20
C GLN A 87 19.27 7.21 2.03
N GLU A 88 19.88 8.27 1.52
CA GLU A 88 19.37 9.00 0.35
C GLU A 88 19.27 8.09 -0.87
N LYS A 89 20.32 7.30 -1.17
CA LYS A 89 20.28 6.31 -2.26
C LYS A 89 19.18 5.26 -2.06
N ALA A 90 18.92 4.87 -0.83
CA ALA A 90 17.81 3.97 -0.50
C ALA A 90 16.45 4.64 -0.80
N ILE A 91 16.24 5.89 -0.37
CA ILE A 91 15.04 6.68 -0.70
C ILE A 91 14.84 6.73 -2.23
N HIS A 92 15.87 7.07 -2.99
CA HIS A 92 15.80 7.08 -4.47
C HIS A 92 15.35 5.74 -5.06
N LYS A 93 15.86 4.61 -4.54
CA LYS A 93 15.44 3.26 -5.01
C LYS A 93 13.97 3.00 -4.76
N VAL A 94 13.44 3.40 -3.61
CA VAL A 94 12.02 3.24 -3.28
C VAL A 94 11.15 4.05 -4.22
N TYR A 95 11.51 5.32 -4.47
CA TYR A 95 10.77 6.18 -5.38
C TYR A 95 10.75 5.64 -6.81
N HIS A 96 11.88 5.12 -7.30
CA HIS A 96 11.90 4.45 -8.60
C HIS A 96 11.04 3.19 -8.65
N ALA A 97 10.99 2.41 -7.57
CA ALA A 97 10.19 1.20 -7.51
C ALA A 97 8.67 1.49 -7.51
N PHE A 98 8.23 2.57 -6.87
CA PHE A 98 6.80 2.89 -6.72
C PHE A 98 6.28 3.90 -7.73
N PHE A 99 7.01 4.99 -7.95
CA PHE A 99 6.58 6.11 -8.79
C PHE A 99 7.27 6.14 -10.15
N GLN A 100 8.25 5.25 -10.40
CA GLN A 100 9.02 5.20 -11.64
C GLN A 100 9.72 6.51 -12.01
N ARG A 101 10.00 7.37 -11.02
CA ARG A 101 10.70 8.65 -11.17
C ARG A 101 11.69 8.87 -10.04
N ASN A 102 12.56 9.87 -10.22
CA ASN A 102 13.37 10.38 -9.13
C ASN A 102 12.49 11.15 -8.13
N PRO A 103 12.79 11.07 -6.82
CA PRO A 103 12.22 11.99 -5.84
C PRO A 103 12.70 13.41 -6.14
N THR A 104 11.83 14.37 -5.83
CA THR A 104 12.19 15.79 -5.76
C THR A 104 13.06 16.05 -4.54
N ARG A 105 13.74 17.19 -4.52
CA ARG A 105 14.57 17.59 -3.36
C ARG A 105 13.78 17.62 -2.05
N SER A 106 12.56 18.17 -2.08
CA SER A 106 11.69 18.23 -0.89
C SER A 106 11.28 16.83 -0.40
N GLU A 107 11.04 15.89 -1.33
CA GLU A 107 10.72 14.51 -0.98
C GLU A 107 11.89 13.76 -0.35
N VAL A 108 13.12 14.02 -0.82
CA VAL A 108 14.33 13.50 -0.19
C VAL A 108 14.49 14.08 1.20
N GLU A 109 14.34 15.41 1.36
CA GLU A 109 14.43 16.09 2.66
C GLU A 109 13.42 15.52 3.67
N MET A 110 12.14 15.41 3.28
CA MET A 110 11.10 14.79 4.13
C MET A 110 11.41 13.33 4.48
N GLY A 111 11.97 12.57 3.52
CA GLY A 111 12.42 11.20 3.76
C GLY A 111 13.51 11.16 4.81
N MET A 112 14.58 11.95 4.65
CA MET A 112 15.70 12.01 5.59
C MET A 112 15.23 12.42 7.01
N ASP A 113 14.34 13.40 7.11
CA ASP A 113 13.74 13.84 8.38
C ASP A 113 12.90 12.74 9.05
N PHE A 114 12.15 11.96 8.25
CA PHE A 114 11.38 10.82 8.75
C PHE A 114 12.28 9.76 9.41
N PHE A 115 13.43 9.46 8.83
CA PHE A 115 14.36 8.49 9.42
C PHE A 115 15.11 9.07 10.62
N GLY A 116 15.56 10.33 10.56
CA GLY A 116 16.24 10.99 11.68
C GLY A 116 15.38 11.12 12.93
N SER A 117 14.07 11.36 12.76
CA SER A 117 13.12 11.42 13.89
C SER A 117 12.80 10.04 14.49
N ASN A 118 12.86 8.96 13.71
CA ASN A 118 12.48 7.61 14.13
C ASN A 118 13.66 6.71 14.55
N GLU A 119 14.91 7.08 14.26
CA GLU A 119 16.12 6.34 14.68
C GLU A 119 16.17 6.07 16.20
N VAL A 120 15.53 6.92 17.01
CA VAL A 120 15.50 6.81 18.47
C VAL A 120 14.58 5.68 18.95
N SER A 121 13.61 5.22 18.14
CA SER A 121 12.43 4.52 18.65
C SER A 121 12.19 3.10 18.12
N GLY A 122 13.00 2.57 17.19
CA GLY A 122 12.71 1.26 16.59
C GLY A 122 13.84 0.57 15.83
N LYS A 123 13.61 -0.69 15.48
CA LYS A 123 14.51 -1.46 14.59
C LYS A 123 14.46 -0.87 13.18
N PRO A 124 15.59 -0.74 12.45
CA PRO A 124 15.63 -0.14 11.11
C PRO A 124 14.60 -0.70 10.12
N ALA A 125 14.40 -2.02 10.12
CA ALA A 125 13.41 -2.69 9.27
C ALA A 125 11.98 -2.17 9.48
N ILE A 126 11.57 -1.94 10.74
CA ILE A 126 10.22 -1.46 11.07
C ILE A 126 10.01 -0.03 10.59
N ILE A 127 11.04 0.82 10.70
CA ILE A 127 10.98 2.21 10.23
C ILE A 127 10.82 2.24 8.70
N TRP A 128 11.54 1.38 7.99
CA TRP A 128 11.38 1.21 6.55
C TRP A 128 9.98 0.70 6.15
N GLU A 129 9.42 -0.25 6.89
CA GLU A 129 8.04 -0.70 6.66
C GLU A 129 7.05 0.47 6.81
N GLN A 130 7.18 1.29 7.86
CA GLN A 130 6.32 2.45 8.07
C GLN A 130 6.47 3.51 6.97
N TYR A 131 7.70 3.76 6.53
CA TYR A 131 7.97 4.68 5.43
C TYR A 131 7.31 4.20 4.13
N VAL A 132 7.49 2.92 3.79
CA VAL A 132 6.87 2.29 2.61
C VAL A 132 5.35 2.31 2.70
N GLN A 133 4.78 2.01 3.87
CA GLN A 133 3.33 2.08 4.07
C GLN A 133 2.82 3.50 3.81
N THR A 134 3.55 4.53 4.25
CA THR A 134 3.20 5.94 4.02
C THR A 134 3.20 6.28 2.53
N LEU A 135 4.23 5.84 1.78
CA LEU A 135 4.29 6.05 0.34
C LEU A 135 3.18 5.31 -0.42
N LEU A 136 2.83 4.09 0.00
CA LEU A 136 1.73 3.31 -0.58
C LEU A 136 0.36 3.96 -0.35
N MET A 137 0.24 4.81 0.66
CA MET A 137 -0.96 5.59 0.97
C MET A 137 -0.96 6.99 0.34
N SER A 138 0.09 7.37 -0.39
CA SER A 138 0.17 8.67 -1.03
C SER A 138 -0.84 8.82 -2.18
N ASN A 139 -1.34 10.03 -2.38
CA ASN A 139 -2.29 10.31 -3.47
C ASN A 139 -1.71 9.97 -4.84
N GLU A 140 -0.42 10.22 -5.06
CA GLU A 140 0.25 9.95 -6.33
C GLU A 140 0.23 8.46 -6.70
N LEU A 141 0.24 7.56 -5.71
CA LEU A 141 0.15 6.13 -5.98
C LEU A 141 -1.30 5.65 -6.11
N ILE A 142 -2.21 6.26 -5.35
CA ILE A 142 -3.63 5.86 -5.32
C ILE A 142 -4.37 6.35 -6.58
N PHE A 143 -4.00 7.51 -7.11
CA PHE A 143 -4.67 8.15 -8.23
C PHE A 143 -3.73 8.24 -9.44
N ILE A 144 -4.19 7.72 -10.59
CA ILE A 144 -3.58 7.97 -11.89
C ILE A 144 -4.33 9.18 -12.47
N ASP A 145 -3.65 10.30 -12.64
CA ASP A 145 -4.18 11.46 -13.39
C ASP A 145 -4.31 11.15 -14.89
#